data_AF-A0A0C3CQ66-F1
#
_entry.id   AF-A0A0C3CQ66-F1
#
_cell.length_a   1.000
_cell.length_b   1.000
_cell.length_c   1.000
_cell.angle_alpha   90.00
_cell.angle_beta   90.00
_cell.angle_gamma   90.00
#
_symmetry.space_group_name_H-M   'P 1'
#
loop_
_entity.id
_entity.type
_entity.pdbx_description
1 polymer ?
#
loop_
_entity_poly.entity_id
_entity_poly.type
_entity_poly.pdbx_seq_one_letter_code
_entity_poly.pdbx_strand_id
1 'polypeptide(L)'
;MDIRVDLPSYSRSFLVHVQPSSSIIDVKREIYRICPGQPRPDGQRLIWRGRVLGDDENIDNLWKAEPRIVHLAVHPSAWSSAPPAIPQPEPQSPILTPSPMPSRSSPYTFSTPPTPALRNPLAFVEYKHQAALSFLSPSISPPDELQFPQASRSAAISALGKMGWLWPDIFDEQFPTAAAGGAMYEVVVIDGQSYLQLSDSSKAVQPTAAQAHALKVLSYTFNILSMPLPPAPPVRAVPSHSMPIPPHVNQLLQQLGLLPLRVAGNNPNPVANPNIPEIREIAIRPLLAPIMMLVFRTLVLLYFVAPARKPIFGILILMWMLYEIWQPIRNGLRNRIPDNQQRPNNAADLRQANGQANAPHAPAARPAANMPVRPGPVGPATINLQAGAVFDALANMNIEEEERMLNQVPGTSTTEPSLAHKMGTFIGLLATTLHPAIWNRRRIALRRREGIVRTEASIRNAPPPPTEGDAEPTSGEIEAVRRREELRAHFNRRPRWIQRYMERVVAEDWVDDAE
;
A
#
# COMPACT_ATOMS: atom_id res chain seq x y z
N MET A 1 20.41 33.25 11.43
CA MET A 1 20.54 31.84 11.02
C MET A 1 19.24 31.41 10.39
N ASP A 2 19.29 30.81 9.21
CA ASP A 2 18.08 30.42 8.47
C ASP A 2 17.69 28.98 8.80
N ILE A 3 16.44 28.80 9.23
CA ILE A 3 15.83 27.50 9.48
C ILE A 3 14.67 27.34 8.51
N ARG A 4 14.64 26.21 7.79
CA ARG A 4 13.50 25.86 6.94
C ARG A 4 12.44 25.17 7.78
N VAL A 5 11.27 25.78 7.86
CA VAL A 5 10.11 25.24 8.55
C VAL A 5 9.17 24.66 7.50
N ASP A 6 8.98 23.35 7.54
CA ASP A 6 8.04 22.63 6.70
C ASP A 6 6.75 22.39 7.48
N LEU A 7 5.61 22.74 6.90
CA LEU A 7 4.26 22.54 7.43
C LEU A 7 3.55 21.49 6.57
N PRO A 8 3.67 20.19 6.91
CA PRO A 8 3.28 19.09 6.02
C PRO A 8 1.79 19.09 5.70
N SER A 9 0.94 19.40 6.68
CA SER A 9 -0.53 19.38 6.53
C SER A 9 -1.06 20.35 5.47
N TYR A 10 -0.26 21.36 5.11
CA TYR A 10 -0.62 22.40 4.15
C TYR A 10 0.33 22.45 2.94
N SER A 11 1.23 21.46 2.80
CA SER A 11 2.24 21.39 1.74
C SER A 11 3.02 22.69 1.55
N ARG A 12 3.35 23.37 2.67
CA ARG A 12 3.98 24.69 2.67
C ARG A 12 5.30 24.66 3.41
N SER A 13 6.31 25.34 2.88
CA SER A 13 7.59 25.55 3.54
C SER A 13 7.96 27.03 3.51
N PHE A 14 8.54 27.52 4.59
CA PHE A 14 9.03 28.90 4.67
C PHE A 14 10.32 28.96 5.50
N LEU A 15 11.07 30.05 5.35
CA LEU A 15 12.30 30.28 6.09
C LEU A 15 12.03 31.19 7.29
N VAL A 16 12.63 30.83 8.42
CA VAL A 16 12.58 31.58 9.67
C VAL A 16 14.00 31.99 10.02
N HIS A 17 14.20 33.30 10.26
CA HIS A 17 15.50 33.86 10.59
C HIS A 17 15.59 34.13 12.09
N VAL A 18 16.50 33.45 12.78
CA VAL A 18 16.69 33.55 14.24
C VAL A 18 18.17 33.64 14.60
N GLN A 19 18.49 34.15 15.78
CA GLN A 19 19.88 34.21 16.23
C GLN A 19 20.35 32.82 16.68
N PRO A 20 21.63 32.44 16.51
CA PRO A 20 22.13 31.13 16.95
C PRO A 20 21.93 30.87 18.46
N SER A 21 22.01 31.93 19.27
CA SER A 21 21.79 31.89 20.72
C SER A 21 20.31 31.91 21.12
N SER A 22 19.38 31.92 20.17
CA SER A 22 17.95 31.88 20.45
C SER A 22 17.52 30.49 20.92
N SER A 23 16.43 30.48 21.68
CA SER A 23 15.78 29.25 22.14
C SER A 23 14.67 28.81 21.17
N ILE A 24 14.18 27.58 21.31
CA ILE A 24 13.06 27.08 20.49
C ILE A 24 11.78 27.89 20.68
N ILE A 25 11.51 28.43 21.87
CA ILE A 25 10.37 29.33 22.06
C ILE A 25 10.48 30.60 21.20
N ASP A 26 11.69 31.12 20.96
CA ASP A 26 11.90 32.26 20.07
C ASP A 26 11.65 31.88 18.62
N VAL A 27 12.02 30.66 18.19
CA VAL A 27 11.66 30.12 16.87
C VAL A 27 10.14 30.04 16.72
N LYS A 28 9.42 29.55 17.74
CA LYS A 28 7.95 29.50 17.71
C LYS A 28 7.31 30.87 17.62
N ARG A 29 7.85 31.87 18.32
CA ARG A 29 7.40 33.27 18.20
C ARG A 29 7.65 33.82 16.80
N GLU A 30 8.77 33.50 16.18
CA GLU A 30 9.07 33.95 14.83
C GLU A 30 8.17 33.27 13.78
N ILE A 31 7.88 31.98 13.97
CA ILE A 31 6.86 31.25 13.18
C ILE A 31 5.49 31.92 13.31
N TYR A 32 5.09 32.33 14.52
CA TYR A 32 3.82 33.03 14.73
C TYR A 32 3.74 34.33 13.90
N ARG A 33 4.85 35.05 13.76
CA ARG A 33 4.92 36.30 12.98
C ARG A 33 4.87 36.07 11.46
N ILE A 34 5.58 35.05 10.98
CA ILE A 34 5.78 34.83 9.53
C ILE A 34 4.71 33.92 8.92
N CYS A 35 4.22 32.93 9.68
CA CYS A 35 3.31 31.91 9.17
C CYS A 35 1.88 32.47 9.00
N PRO A 36 1.28 32.35 7.81
CA PRO A 36 -0.13 32.70 7.62
C PRO A 36 -1.03 31.84 8.52
N GLY A 37 -2.08 32.44 9.09
CA GLY A 37 -2.88 31.82 10.14
C GLY A 37 -2.38 32.14 11.56
N GLN A 38 -1.14 32.63 11.71
CA GLN A 38 -0.54 33.05 12.98
C GLN A 38 -0.75 32.02 14.10
N PRO A 39 -0.16 30.81 14.00
CA PRO A 39 -0.38 29.75 14.96
C PRO A 39 0.25 30.11 16.31
N ARG A 40 -0.52 30.15 17.40
CA ARG A 40 -0.04 30.50 18.74
C ARG A 40 1.11 29.57 19.20
N PRO A 41 2.21 30.10 19.78
CA PRO A 41 3.39 29.30 20.16
C PRO A 41 3.09 28.06 21.01
N ASP A 42 2.13 28.19 21.93
CA ASP A 42 1.61 27.17 22.83
C ASP A 42 0.97 25.96 22.12
N GLY A 43 0.45 26.16 20.90
CA GLY A 43 -0.07 25.07 20.07
C GLY A 43 0.85 24.66 18.91
N GLN A 44 2.07 25.20 18.84
CA GLN A 44 3.09 24.79 17.88
C GLN A 44 3.92 23.64 18.45
N ARG A 45 4.06 22.57 17.69
CA ARG A 45 4.99 21.47 17.96
C ARG A 45 6.05 21.43 16.85
N LEU A 46 7.30 21.60 17.24
CA LEU A 46 8.45 21.54 16.34
C LEU A 46 9.10 20.17 16.44
N ILE A 47 9.26 19.49 15.31
CA ILE A 47 9.78 18.13 15.21
C ILE A 47 11.04 18.17 14.34
N TRP A 48 12.16 17.72 14.91
CA TRP A 48 13.43 17.60 14.21
C TRP A 48 13.99 16.18 14.37
N ARG A 49 14.33 15.54 13.25
CA ARG A 49 14.82 14.14 13.20
C ARG A 49 13.95 13.14 14.01
N GLY A 50 12.63 13.34 13.98
CA GLY A 50 11.67 12.48 14.68
C GLY A 50 11.50 12.77 16.18
N ARG A 51 12.23 13.74 16.74
CA ARG A 51 12.08 14.19 18.13
C ARG A 51 11.33 15.51 18.20
N VAL A 52 10.44 15.66 19.18
CA VAL A 52 9.80 16.94 19.53
C VAL A 52 10.79 17.79 20.31
N LEU A 53 10.97 19.04 19.89
CA LEU A 53 11.88 19.99 20.53
C LEU A 53 11.20 20.70 21.71
N GLY A 54 11.87 20.72 22.86
CA GLY A 54 11.45 21.50 24.04
C GLY A 54 11.66 23.01 23.85
N ASP A 55 10.89 23.83 24.57
CA ASP A 55 10.89 25.30 24.42
C ASP A 55 12.19 25.96 24.90
N ASP A 56 12.85 25.34 25.88
CA ASP A 56 14.09 25.75 26.52
C ASP A 56 15.36 25.30 25.78
N GLU A 57 15.22 24.47 24.75
CA GLU A 57 16.35 23.99 23.97
C GLU A 57 16.98 25.12 23.14
N ASN A 58 18.31 25.17 23.09
CA ASN A 58 19.05 26.17 22.33
C ASN A 58 19.38 25.70 20.91
N ILE A 59 19.21 26.60 19.95
CA ILE A 59 19.41 26.39 18.51
C ILE A 59 20.84 25.95 18.19
N ASP A 60 21.84 26.59 18.82
CA ASP A 60 23.27 26.31 18.60
C ASP A 60 23.65 24.86 18.97
N ASN A 61 23.01 24.32 20.00
CA ASN A 61 23.23 22.93 20.43
C ASN A 61 22.58 21.92 19.48
N LEU A 62 21.43 22.27 18.89
CA LEU A 62 20.67 21.38 18.02
C LEU A 62 21.26 21.30 16.61
N TRP A 63 21.68 22.41 16.02
CA TRP A 63 22.00 22.47 14.59
C TRP A 63 23.46 22.74 14.28
N LYS A 64 24.33 21.85 14.76
CA LYS A 64 25.77 21.84 14.43
C LYS A 64 26.08 21.49 12.97
N ALA A 65 25.15 20.83 12.26
CA ALA A 65 25.31 20.43 10.85
C ALA A 65 24.05 20.72 10.02
N GLU A 66 24.24 21.02 8.73
CA GLU A 66 23.15 21.14 7.74
C GLU A 66 22.67 19.75 7.28
N PRO A 67 21.37 19.55 6.95
CA PRO A 67 20.32 20.55 6.72
C PRO A 67 19.46 20.90 7.96
N ARG A 68 19.08 22.19 8.06
CA ARG A 68 18.30 22.79 9.15
C ARG A 68 16.81 22.83 8.82
N ILE A 69 16.21 21.65 8.63
CA ILE A 69 14.79 21.51 8.28
C ILE A 69 14.02 21.01 9.51
N VAL A 70 12.97 21.72 9.90
CA VAL A 70 12.11 21.39 11.04
C VAL A 70 10.68 21.22 10.55
N HIS A 71 10.00 20.17 11.02
CA HIS A 71 8.59 19.97 10.74
C HIS A 71 7.73 20.65 11.81
N LEU A 72 6.81 21.50 11.37
CA LEU A 72 5.83 22.17 12.22
C LEU A 72 4.50 21.41 12.18
N ALA A 73 4.00 21.05 13.36
CA ALA A 73 2.63 20.60 13.57
C ALA A 73 1.89 21.61 14.45
N VAL A 74 0.70 22.03 14.02
CA VAL A 74 -0.10 23.05 14.72
C VAL A 74 -1.41 22.43 15.20
N HIS A 75 -1.75 22.65 16.47
CA HIS A 75 -3.06 22.24 17.00
C HIS A 75 -4.19 23.08 16.37
N PRO A 76 -5.33 22.50 15.96
CA PRO A 76 -6.40 23.24 15.28
C PRO A 76 -6.96 24.44 16.05
N SER A 77 -7.00 24.39 17.38
CA SER A 77 -7.45 25.53 18.21
C SER A 77 -6.39 26.62 18.38
N ALA A 78 -5.15 26.40 17.96
CA ALA A 78 -4.05 27.32 18.16
C ALA A 78 -3.93 28.37 17.04
N TRP A 79 -4.68 28.23 15.96
CA TRP A 79 -4.74 29.23 14.89
C TRP A 79 -5.40 30.51 15.40
N SER A 80 -4.69 31.65 15.31
CA SER A 80 -5.26 32.96 15.64
C SER A 80 -6.10 33.54 14.50
N SER A 81 -5.86 33.10 13.26
CA SER A 81 -6.67 33.43 12.09
C SER A 81 -6.90 32.19 11.23
N ALA A 82 -7.67 32.31 10.15
CA ALA A 82 -7.94 31.17 9.27
C ALA A 82 -6.63 30.51 8.81
N PRO A 83 -6.50 29.17 8.91
CA PRO A 83 -5.28 28.47 8.50
C PRO A 83 -4.98 28.69 7.01
N PRO A 84 -3.73 28.49 6.56
CA PRO A 84 -3.36 28.63 5.16
C PRO A 84 -4.29 27.81 4.26
N ALA A 85 -4.80 28.41 3.18
CA ALA A 85 -5.54 27.67 2.18
C ALA A 85 -4.64 26.57 1.59
N ILE A 86 -5.11 25.31 1.66
CA ILE A 86 -4.46 24.21 0.96
C ILE A 86 -4.61 24.53 -0.54
N PRO A 87 -3.54 24.50 -1.35
CA PRO A 87 -3.63 24.70 -2.79
C PRO A 87 -4.61 23.68 -3.37
N GLN A 88 -5.85 24.11 -3.60
CA GLN A 88 -6.85 23.26 -4.22
C GLN A 88 -6.50 23.20 -5.70
N PRO A 89 -6.32 22.01 -6.30
CA PRO A 89 -6.10 21.91 -7.73
C PRO A 89 -7.27 22.60 -8.42
N GLU A 90 -6.98 23.59 -9.27
CA GLU A 90 -8.01 24.36 -9.97
C GLU A 90 -8.96 23.37 -10.67
N PRO A 91 -10.29 23.49 -10.43
CA PRO A 91 -11.26 22.67 -11.12
C PRO A 91 -11.12 22.94 -12.61
N GLN A 92 -10.67 21.92 -13.36
CA GLN A 92 -10.63 21.96 -14.81
C GLN A 92 -12.04 22.24 -15.31
N SER A 93 -12.28 23.45 -15.81
CA SER A 93 -13.55 23.82 -16.44
C SER A 93 -13.88 22.80 -17.53
N PRO A 94 -15.08 22.19 -17.52
CA PRO A 94 -15.50 21.33 -18.62
C PRO A 94 -15.60 22.19 -19.87
N ILE A 95 -14.73 21.93 -20.85
CA ILE A 95 -14.84 22.48 -22.19
C ILE A 95 -16.10 21.86 -22.81
N LEU A 96 -17.22 22.57 -22.69
CA LEU A 96 -18.45 22.31 -23.43
C LEU A 96 -18.28 22.86 -24.85
N THR A 97 -17.68 22.07 -25.74
CA THR A 97 -17.82 22.26 -27.18
C THR A 97 -18.74 21.16 -27.74
N PRO A 98 -19.97 21.48 -28.17
CA PRO A 98 -20.82 20.54 -28.88
C PRO A 98 -20.22 20.30 -30.28
N SER A 99 -19.62 19.14 -30.47
CA SER A 99 -19.20 18.66 -31.79
C SER A 99 -20.39 17.96 -32.47
N PRO A 100 -20.81 18.37 -33.67
CA PRO A 100 -21.87 17.68 -34.41
C PRO A 100 -21.35 16.33 -34.91
N MET A 101 -21.84 15.24 -34.32
CA MET A 101 -21.57 13.88 -34.78
C MET A 101 -22.26 13.61 -36.14
N PRO A 102 -21.54 13.08 -37.14
CA PRO A 102 -22.17 12.42 -38.27
C PRO A 102 -22.67 11.04 -37.87
N SER A 103 -23.96 10.79 -38.11
CA SER A 103 -24.62 9.49 -37.95
C SER A 103 -23.95 8.43 -38.83
N ARG A 104 -23.14 7.57 -38.22
CA ARG A 104 -22.68 6.32 -38.82
C ARG A 104 -23.42 5.15 -38.17
N SER A 105 -24.33 4.56 -38.94
CA SER A 105 -24.95 3.27 -38.66
C SER A 105 -23.85 2.20 -38.55
N SER A 106 -23.53 1.82 -37.31
CA SER A 106 -22.64 0.69 -37.03
C SER A 106 -23.49 -0.57 -36.86
N PRO A 107 -23.06 -1.72 -37.40
CA PRO A 107 -23.76 -2.98 -37.22
C PRO A 107 -23.74 -3.40 -35.75
N TYR A 108 -24.90 -3.85 -35.27
CA TYR A 108 -25.14 -4.35 -33.92
C TYR A 108 -24.10 -5.41 -33.54
N THR A 109 -23.15 -5.02 -32.70
CA THR A 109 -22.37 -5.93 -31.89
C THR A 109 -23.07 -6.02 -30.54
N PHE A 110 -23.47 -7.24 -30.16
CA PHE A 110 -24.03 -7.51 -28.84
C PHE A 110 -22.98 -7.14 -27.78
N SER A 111 -23.12 -5.93 -27.23
CA SER A 111 -22.38 -5.46 -26.08
C SER A 111 -22.90 -6.26 -24.88
N THR A 112 -22.13 -7.26 -24.44
CA THR A 112 -22.28 -7.81 -23.11
C THR A 112 -22.19 -6.65 -22.11
N PRO A 113 -23.17 -6.50 -21.20
CA PRO A 113 -23.18 -5.40 -20.24
C PRO A 113 -21.85 -5.42 -19.46
N PRO A 114 -21.16 -4.27 -19.33
CA PRO A 114 -19.95 -4.20 -18.53
C PRO A 114 -20.30 -4.66 -17.12
N THR A 115 -19.57 -5.66 -16.62
CA THR A 115 -19.66 -6.11 -15.23
C THR A 115 -19.56 -4.86 -14.35
N PRO A 116 -20.53 -4.58 -13.48
CA PRO A 116 -20.50 -3.37 -12.68
C PRO A 116 -19.24 -3.41 -11.83
N ALA A 117 -18.26 -2.56 -12.17
CA ALA A 117 -17.09 -2.38 -11.35
C ALA A 117 -17.60 -2.05 -9.94
N LEU A 118 -17.23 -2.84 -8.93
CA LEU A 118 -17.47 -2.49 -7.52
C LEU A 118 -16.84 -1.11 -7.30
N ARG A 119 -17.66 -0.06 -7.32
CA ARG A 119 -17.19 1.33 -7.38
C ARG A 119 -16.53 1.79 -6.08
N ASN A 120 -16.74 1.06 -4.98
CA ASN A 120 -16.16 1.39 -3.70
C ASN A 120 -15.57 0.13 -3.04
N PRO A 121 -14.24 0.05 -2.83
CA PRO A 121 -13.62 -1.08 -2.16
C PRO A 121 -14.09 -1.24 -0.70
N LEU A 122 -14.62 -0.17 -0.09
CA LEU A 122 -15.17 -0.18 1.27
C LEU A 122 -16.70 -0.30 1.32
N ALA A 123 -17.37 -0.66 0.21
CA ALA A 123 -18.83 -0.78 0.16
C ALA A 123 -19.41 -1.69 1.27
N PHE A 124 -18.69 -2.76 1.64
CA PHE A 124 -19.13 -3.64 2.74
C PHE A 124 -19.05 -2.96 4.11
N VAL A 125 -18.04 -2.12 4.34
CA VAL A 125 -17.90 -1.35 5.59
C VAL A 125 -18.99 -0.29 5.68
N GLU A 126 -19.29 0.40 4.57
CA GLU A 126 -20.40 1.36 4.48
C GLU A 126 -21.76 0.69 4.74
N TYR A 127 -21.99 -0.49 4.15
CA TYR A 127 -23.18 -1.28 4.42
C TYR A 127 -23.32 -1.63 5.91
N LYS A 128 -22.24 -2.11 6.55
CA LYS A 128 -22.24 -2.41 8.00
C LYS A 128 -22.46 -1.16 8.85
N HIS A 129 -21.92 -0.01 8.43
CA HIS A 129 -22.12 1.28 9.10
C HIS A 129 -23.59 1.70 9.05
N GLN A 130 -24.20 1.70 7.87
CA GLN A 130 -25.61 2.05 7.68
C GLN A 130 -26.54 1.08 8.42
N ALA A 131 -26.25 -0.23 8.37
CA ALA A 131 -26.99 -1.23 9.13
C ALA A 131 -26.95 -0.91 10.63
N ALA A 132 -25.76 -0.62 11.18
CA ALA A 132 -25.62 -0.25 12.58
C ALA A 132 -26.41 1.02 12.94
N LEU A 133 -26.42 2.04 12.08
CA LEU A 133 -27.23 3.24 12.29
C LEU A 133 -28.74 2.94 12.35
N SER A 134 -29.24 2.04 11.48
CA SER A 134 -30.66 1.65 11.49
C SER A 134 -31.09 0.91 12.76
N PHE A 135 -30.15 0.26 13.49
CA PHE A 135 -30.43 -0.33 14.81
C PHE A 135 -30.49 0.69 15.95
N LEU A 136 -29.93 1.89 15.77
CA LEU A 136 -29.96 2.94 16.79
C LEU A 136 -31.17 3.85 16.65
N SER A 137 -31.56 4.18 15.42
CA SER A 137 -32.66 5.10 15.16
C SER A 137 -33.67 4.51 14.17
N PRO A 138 -34.96 4.45 14.52
CA PRO A 138 -36.00 3.93 13.63
C PRO A 138 -36.28 4.85 12.44
N SER A 139 -35.80 6.10 12.46
CA SER A 139 -35.94 7.04 11.34
C SER A 139 -34.94 6.76 10.21
N ILE A 140 -33.91 5.94 10.47
CA ILE A 140 -32.90 5.56 9.47
C ILE A 140 -33.32 4.24 8.84
N SER A 141 -33.64 4.28 7.55
CA SER A 141 -33.96 3.07 6.80
C SER A 141 -32.78 2.08 6.78
N PRO A 142 -33.04 0.77 6.90
CA PRO A 142 -32.00 -0.24 6.74
C PRO A 142 -31.41 -0.16 5.32
N PRO A 143 -30.10 -0.41 5.16
CA PRO A 143 -29.46 -0.38 3.85
C PRO A 143 -29.96 -1.50 2.94
N ASP A 144 -29.99 -1.24 1.64
CA ASP A 144 -30.30 -2.25 0.63
C ASP A 144 -29.33 -3.43 0.71
N GLU A 145 -29.84 -4.64 0.47
CA GLU A 145 -29.02 -5.84 0.50
C GLU A 145 -27.94 -5.78 -0.59
N LEU A 146 -26.69 -6.02 -0.20
CA LEU A 146 -25.59 -6.06 -1.14
C LEU A 146 -25.78 -7.23 -2.13
N GLN A 147 -25.76 -6.95 -3.43
CA GLN A 147 -25.90 -7.98 -4.47
C GLN A 147 -24.82 -9.08 -4.38
N PHE A 148 -23.62 -8.72 -3.95
CA PHE A 148 -22.47 -9.63 -3.84
C PHE A 148 -21.72 -9.44 -2.52
N PRO A 149 -22.32 -9.87 -1.38
CA PRO A 149 -21.79 -9.54 -0.06
C PRO A 149 -20.38 -10.12 0.16
N GLN A 150 -20.11 -11.32 -0.33
CA GLN A 150 -18.79 -11.96 -0.22
C GLN A 150 -17.71 -11.26 -1.06
N ALA A 151 -18.05 -10.79 -2.26
CA ALA A 151 -17.12 -10.06 -3.11
C ALA A 151 -16.80 -8.67 -2.53
N SER A 152 -17.82 -7.97 -2.02
CA SER A 152 -17.63 -6.69 -1.33
C SER A 152 -16.81 -6.86 -0.05
N ARG A 153 -17.03 -7.95 0.70
CA ARG A 153 -16.25 -8.28 1.90
C ARG A 153 -14.77 -8.52 1.59
N SER A 154 -14.46 -9.37 0.61
CA SER A 154 -13.06 -9.66 0.25
C SER A 154 -12.34 -8.42 -0.31
N ALA A 155 -13.05 -7.57 -1.06
CA ALA A 155 -12.54 -6.27 -1.51
C ALA A 155 -12.21 -5.35 -0.33
N ALA A 156 -13.11 -5.26 0.67
CA ALA A 156 -12.90 -4.46 1.86
C ALA A 156 -11.73 -4.95 2.72
N ILE A 157 -11.59 -6.26 2.91
CA ILE A 157 -10.44 -6.87 3.61
C ILE A 157 -9.13 -6.51 2.91
N SER A 158 -9.08 -6.67 1.58
CA SER A 158 -7.89 -6.34 0.78
C SER A 158 -7.55 -4.85 0.87
N ALA A 159 -8.56 -3.98 0.85
CA ALA A 159 -8.39 -2.54 0.96
C ALA A 159 -7.87 -2.12 2.34
N LEU A 160 -8.46 -2.64 3.42
CA LEU A 160 -8.03 -2.37 4.79
C LEU A 160 -6.61 -2.88 5.05
N GLY A 161 -6.28 -4.08 4.57
CA GLY A 161 -4.93 -4.65 4.68
C GLY A 161 -3.88 -3.77 3.99
N LYS A 162 -4.19 -3.20 2.82
CA LYS A 162 -3.31 -2.23 2.13
C LYS A 162 -3.12 -0.92 2.91
N MET A 163 -4.11 -0.54 3.74
CA MET A 163 -4.02 0.61 4.62
C MET A 163 -3.35 0.27 5.97
N GLY A 164 -2.92 -0.98 6.18
CA GLY A 164 -2.29 -1.44 7.43
C GLY A 164 -3.28 -1.76 8.56
N TRP A 165 -4.57 -1.89 8.24
CA TRP A 165 -5.60 -2.22 9.22
C TRP A 165 -5.87 -3.73 9.26
N LEU A 166 -6.05 -4.24 10.46
CA LEU A 166 -6.57 -5.59 10.69
C LEU A 166 -8.09 -5.58 10.49
N TRP A 167 -8.62 -6.66 9.91
CA TRP A 167 -10.06 -6.84 9.75
C TRP A 167 -10.72 -7.05 11.13
N PRO A 168 -11.68 -6.21 11.55
CA PRO A 168 -12.39 -6.41 12.81
C PRO A 168 -13.35 -7.59 12.75
N ASP A 169 -13.22 -8.56 13.66
CA ASP A 169 -14.09 -9.76 13.71
C ASP A 169 -15.58 -9.42 13.86
N ILE A 170 -15.90 -8.27 14.47
CA ILE A 170 -17.28 -7.78 14.63
C ILE A 170 -17.98 -7.52 13.28
N PHE A 171 -17.24 -7.34 12.19
CA PHE A 171 -17.85 -7.21 10.86
C PHE A 171 -18.37 -8.55 10.33
N ASP A 172 -17.90 -9.68 10.86
CA ASP A 172 -18.36 -11.01 10.51
C ASP A 172 -19.49 -11.50 11.42
N GLU A 173 -19.64 -10.90 12.60
CA GLU A 173 -20.77 -11.14 13.49
C GLU A 173 -22.10 -10.69 12.84
N GLN A 174 -23.14 -11.48 13.05
CA GLN A 174 -24.51 -11.13 12.67
C GLN A 174 -25.10 -10.19 13.72
N PHE A 175 -25.87 -9.19 13.29
CA PHE A 175 -26.55 -8.30 14.24
C PHE A 175 -27.56 -9.11 15.07
N PRO A 176 -27.60 -8.92 16.41
CA PRO A 176 -28.60 -9.54 17.25
C PRO A 176 -30.02 -9.13 16.82
N THR A 177 -31.00 -10.01 17.06
CA THR A 177 -32.42 -9.69 16.79
C THR A 177 -32.84 -8.44 17.58
N ALA A 178 -33.49 -7.50 16.90
CA ALA A 178 -33.99 -6.29 17.53
C ALA A 178 -35.03 -6.64 18.60
N ALA A 179 -34.73 -6.33 19.86
CA ALA A 179 -35.68 -6.41 20.96
C ALA A 179 -36.41 -5.07 21.11
N ALA A 180 -37.70 -5.11 21.47
CA ALA A 180 -38.45 -3.90 21.77
C ALA A 180 -37.88 -3.18 23.00
N GLY A 181 -37.82 -1.84 22.96
CA GLY A 181 -37.22 -1.01 24.00
C GLY A 181 -35.77 -0.61 23.72
N GLY A 182 -35.09 -0.03 24.71
CA GLY A 182 -33.72 0.45 24.60
C GLY A 182 -33.57 1.97 24.60
N ALA A 183 -32.34 2.42 24.43
CA ALA A 183 -32.00 3.83 24.29
C ALA A 183 -32.53 4.35 22.96
N MET A 184 -33.35 5.40 22.96
CA MET A 184 -33.88 5.98 21.73
C MET A 184 -32.95 7.08 21.22
N TYR A 185 -32.45 6.91 20.00
CA TYR A 185 -31.63 7.91 19.32
C TYR A 185 -32.47 8.59 18.24
N GLU A 186 -32.50 9.91 18.26
CA GLU A 186 -33.16 10.75 17.28
C GLU A 186 -32.11 11.41 16.37
N VAL A 187 -32.43 11.54 15.08
CA VAL A 187 -31.57 12.27 14.14
C VAL A 187 -31.91 13.74 14.23
N VAL A 188 -30.97 14.55 14.71
CA VAL A 188 -31.12 16.00 14.86
C VAL A 188 -30.16 16.70 13.92
N VAL A 189 -30.63 17.74 13.24
CA VAL A 189 -29.80 18.55 12.35
C VAL A 189 -29.26 19.75 13.12
N ILE A 190 -27.94 19.81 13.31
CA ILE A 190 -27.22 20.93 13.96
C ILE A 190 -26.29 21.52 12.91
N ASP A 191 -26.40 22.82 12.64
CA ASP A 191 -25.59 23.53 11.61
C ASP A 191 -25.65 22.88 10.22
N GLY A 192 -26.81 22.34 9.84
CA GLY A 192 -27.03 21.66 8.55
C GLY A 192 -26.39 20.27 8.44
N GLN A 193 -25.77 19.75 9.51
CA GLN A 193 -25.23 18.39 9.59
C GLN A 193 -26.14 17.51 10.45
N SER A 194 -26.33 16.26 10.05
CA SER A 194 -27.16 15.30 10.78
C SER A 194 -26.35 14.61 11.87
N TYR A 195 -26.85 14.66 13.10
CA TYR A 195 -26.26 14.01 14.28
C TYR A 195 -27.26 13.05 14.91
N LEU A 196 -26.76 12.01 15.58
CA LEU A 196 -27.59 11.17 16.44
C LEU A 196 -27.55 11.74 17.87
N GLN A 197 -28.70 12.17 18.37
CA GLN A 197 -28.89 12.65 19.73
C GLN A 197 -29.72 11.64 20.53
N LEU A 198 -29.31 11.36 21.76
CA LEU A 198 -30.11 10.55 22.67
C LEU A 198 -31.35 11.37 23.10
N SER A 199 -32.55 10.89 22.79
CA SER A 199 -33.79 11.68 22.95
C SER A 199 -34.19 11.85 24.43
N ASP A 200 -33.81 10.92 25.30
CA ASP A 200 -34.12 10.91 26.72
C ASP A 200 -32.86 10.69 27.58
N SER A 201 -32.07 11.75 27.73
CA SER A 201 -30.90 11.75 28.62
C SER A 201 -31.27 11.61 30.11
N SER A 202 -32.56 11.73 30.45
CA SER A 202 -33.04 11.88 31.84
C SER A 202 -33.27 10.56 32.58
N LYS A 203 -33.38 9.43 31.86
CA LYS A 203 -33.46 8.09 32.44
C LYS A 203 -32.33 7.24 31.86
N ALA A 204 -31.51 6.65 32.73
CA ALA A 204 -30.44 5.73 32.35
C ALA A 204 -31.04 4.43 31.78
N VAL A 205 -31.56 4.48 30.57
CA VAL A 205 -32.09 3.33 29.85
C VAL A 205 -30.89 2.57 29.27
N GLN A 206 -30.73 1.30 29.65
CA GLN A 206 -29.67 0.47 29.09
C GLN A 206 -29.94 0.20 27.60
N PRO A 207 -28.92 0.34 26.72
CA PRO A 207 -29.06 -0.02 25.32
C PRO A 207 -29.36 -1.52 25.20
N THR A 208 -30.21 -1.89 24.23
CA THR A 208 -30.44 -3.31 23.93
C THR A 208 -29.15 -3.97 23.42
N ALA A 209 -29.08 -5.30 23.44
CA ALA A 209 -27.94 -6.03 22.91
C ALA A 209 -27.65 -5.67 21.42
N ALA A 210 -28.69 -5.45 20.62
CA ALA A 210 -28.56 -5.01 19.23
C ALA A 210 -27.98 -3.59 19.14
N GLN A 211 -28.43 -2.65 19.98
CA GLN A 211 -27.91 -1.28 20.04
C GLN A 211 -26.45 -1.24 20.54
N ALA A 212 -26.12 -2.03 21.57
CA ALA A 212 -24.76 -2.15 22.06
C ALA A 212 -23.80 -2.72 21.00
N HIS A 213 -24.25 -3.74 20.26
CA HIS A 213 -23.51 -4.27 19.12
C HIS A 213 -23.35 -3.21 18.01
N ALA A 214 -24.42 -2.49 17.68
CA ALA A 214 -24.39 -1.42 16.68
C ALA A 214 -23.41 -0.30 17.05
N LEU A 215 -23.41 0.18 18.30
CA LEU A 215 -22.43 1.17 18.78
C LEU A 215 -21.00 0.66 18.66
N LYS A 216 -20.76 -0.63 18.97
CA LYS A 216 -19.45 -1.25 18.79
C LYS A 216 -19.05 -1.30 17.32
N VAL A 217 -19.94 -1.69 16.39
CA VAL A 217 -19.69 -1.63 14.93
C VAL A 217 -19.39 -0.20 14.47
N LEU A 218 -20.12 0.80 14.96
CA LEU A 218 -19.91 2.21 14.64
C LEU A 218 -18.54 2.71 15.11
N SER A 219 -18.05 2.29 16.28
CA SER A 219 -16.70 2.67 16.74
C SER A 219 -15.57 2.21 15.80
N TYR A 220 -15.75 1.09 15.09
CA TYR A 220 -14.77 0.63 14.09
C TYR A 220 -15.02 1.29 12.74
N THR A 221 -16.26 1.27 12.25
CA THR A 221 -16.60 1.80 10.92
C THR A 221 -16.37 3.31 10.82
N PHE A 222 -16.62 4.09 11.88
CA PHE A 222 -16.37 5.53 11.87
C PHE A 222 -14.89 5.84 11.65
N ASN A 223 -13.99 5.19 12.41
CA ASN A 223 -12.54 5.34 12.25
C ASN A 223 -12.07 4.92 10.86
N ILE A 224 -12.67 3.87 10.29
CA ILE A 224 -12.34 3.38 8.95
C ILE A 224 -12.78 4.36 7.86
N LEU A 225 -14.02 4.85 7.93
CA LEU A 225 -14.61 5.71 6.91
C LEU A 225 -14.12 7.16 7.00
N SER A 226 -13.62 7.59 8.17
CA SER A 226 -13.01 8.92 8.33
C SER A 226 -11.60 9.03 7.75
N MET A 227 -10.99 7.91 7.32
CA MET A 227 -9.66 7.95 6.74
C MET A 227 -9.66 8.50 5.31
N PRO A 228 -8.64 9.28 4.92
CA PRO A 228 -8.49 9.70 3.55
C PRO A 228 -8.23 8.47 2.67
N LEU A 229 -9.21 8.06 1.86
CA LEU A 229 -9.00 7.01 0.88
C LEU A 229 -7.89 7.45 -0.07
N PRO A 230 -6.84 6.63 -0.28
CA PRO A 230 -5.89 6.90 -1.34
C PRO A 230 -6.68 6.98 -2.65
N PRO A 231 -6.45 8.02 -3.48
CA PRO A 231 -7.20 8.20 -4.71
C PRO A 231 -7.08 6.93 -5.54
N ALA A 232 -8.22 6.33 -5.89
CA ALA A 232 -8.24 5.14 -6.73
C ALA A 232 -7.44 5.45 -8.00
N PRO A 233 -6.43 4.63 -8.35
CA PRO A 233 -5.68 4.87 -9.57
C PRO A 233 -6.68 4.95 -10.73
N PRO A 234 -6.58 5.94 -11.64
CA PRO A 234 -7.53 6.07 -12.72
C PRO A 234 -7.55 4.75 -13.48
N VAL A 235 -8.70 4.08 -13.44
CA VAL A 235 -8.92 2.85 -14.20
C VAL A 235 -8.87 3.27 -15.66
N ARG A 236 -7.68 3.21 -16.27
CA ARG A 236 -7.57 3.26 -17.71
C ARG A 236 -8.37 2.07 -18.20
N ALA A 237 -9.52 2.34 -18.80
CA ALA A 237 -10.20 1.37 -19.63
C ALA A 237 -9.17 0.94 -20.67
N VAL A 238 -8.54 -0.21 -20.43
CA VAL A 238 -7.69 -0.84 -21.43
C VAL A 238 -8.69 -1.23 -22.51
N PRO A 239 -8.68 -0.59 -23.69
CA PRO A 239 -9.52 -1.07 -24.77
C PRO A 239 -9.11 -2.53 -24.94
N SER A 240 -10.08 -3.44 -24.81
CA SER A 240 -9.91 -4.83 -25.17
C SER A 240 -9.72 -4.89 -26.68
N HIS A 241 -8.55 -4.48 -27.14
CA HIS A 241 -8.06 -4.84 -28.45
C HIS A 241 -7.74 -6.32 -28.34
N SER A 242 -8.77 -7.15 -28.58
CA SER A 242 -8.54 -8.48 -29.09
C SER A 242 -7.74 -8.28 -30.37
N MET A 243 -6.41 -8.35 -30.29
CA MET A 243 -5.61 -8.49 -31.49
C MET A 243 -6.11 -9.77 -32.15
N PRO A 244 -6.73 -9.70 -33.34
CA PRO A 244 -7.17 -10.90 -34.02
C PRO A 244 -5.93 -11.77 -34.19
N ILE A 245 -5.95 -12.96 -33.59
CA ILE A 245 -4.86 -13.94 -33.74
C ILE A 245 -4.71 -14.14 -35.25
N PRO A 246 -3.56 -13.77 -35.85
CA PRO A 246 -3.39 -13.88 -37.29
C PRO A 246 -3.63 -15.34 -37.70
N PRO A 247 -4.45 -15.61 -38.74
CA PRO A 247 -4.90 -16.96 -39.09
C PRO A 247 -3.73 -17.94 -39.34
N HIS A 248 -2.55 -17.43 -39.70
CA HIS A 248 -1.36 -18.22 -39.92
C HIS A 248 -0.83 -18.94 -38.65
N VAL A 249 -1.10 -18.41 -37.45
CA VAL A 249 -0.57 -18.99 -36.20
C VAL A 249 -1.27 -20.30 -35.87
N ASN A 250 -2.58 -20.39 -36.12
CA ASN A 250 -3.34 -21.63 -35.95
C ASN A 250 -3.00 -22.67 -37.01
N GLN A 251 -2.65 -22.25 -38.23
CA GLN A 251 -2.17 -23.15 -39.28
C GLN A 251 -0.81 -23.77 -38.90
N LEU A 252 0.12 -22.98 -38.35
CA LEU A 252 1.43 -23.46 -37.92
C LEU A 252 1.33 -24.45 -36.75
N LEU A 253 0.43 -24.18 -35.79
CA LEU A 253 0.16 -25.08 -34.66
C LEU A 253 -0.43 -26.42 -35.11
N GLN A 254 -1.33 -26.41 -36.08
CA GLN A 254 -1.88 -27.64 -36.68
C GLN A 254 -0.80 -28.43 -37.44
N GLN A 255 0.13 -27.74 -38.12
CA GLN A 255 1.26 -28.38 -38.81
C GLN A 255 2.24 -29.05 -37.85
N LEU A 256 2.34 -28.56 -36.61
CA LEU A 256 3.15 -29.14 -35.53
C LEU A 256 2.39 -30.22 -34.72
N GLY A 257 1.16 -30.58 -35.11
CA GLY A 257 0.34 -31.56 -34.41
C GLY A 257 -0.19 -31.09 -33.04
N LEU A 258 -0.10 -29.78 -32.76
CA LEU A 258 -0.59 -29.19 -31.52
C LEU A 258 -2.05 -28.73 -31.70
N LEU A 259 -2.85 -28.87 -30.64
CA LEU A 259 -4.25 -28.44 -30.69
C LEU A 259 -4.31 -26.92 -30.98
N PRO A 260 -5.19 -26.48 -31.90
CA PRO A 260 -5.37 -25.06 -32.18
C PRO A 260 -5.81 -24.34 -30.92
N LEU A 261 -5.22 -23.17 -30.66
CA LEU A 261 -5.57 -22.32 -29.54
C LEU A 261 -6.99 -21.79 -29.75
N ARG A 262 -7.98 -22.52 -29.24
CA ARG A 262 -9.34 -22.02 -29.10
C ARG A 262 -9.30 -20.97 -28.00
N VAL A 263 -9.53 -19.72 -28.36
CA VAL A 263 -9.88 -18.67 -27.41
C VAL A 263 -11.04 -19.24 -26.59
N ALA A 264 -10.84 -19.44 -25.29
CA ALA A 264 -11.83 -20.02 -24.40
C ALA A 264 -13.11 -19.17 -24.48
N GLY A 265 -14.07 -19.65 -25.26
CA GLY A 265 -15.41 -19.08 -25.29
C GLY A 265 -16.03 -19.28 -23.92
N ASN A 266 -16.58 -18.19 -23.37
CA ASN A 266 -17.39 -18.14 -22.16
C ASN A 266 -18.24 -19.41 -21.99
N ASN A 267 -17.83 -20.29 -21.07
CA ASN A 267 -18.67 -21.36 -20.60
C ASN A 267 -19.23 -20.93 -19.24
N PRO A 268 -20.56 -20.72 -19.09
CA PRO A 268 -21.17 -20.33 -17.84
C PRO A 268 -21.43 -21.58 -16.99
N ASN A 269 -20.45 -22.02 -16.21
CA ASN A 269 -20.72 -22.99 -15.14
C ASN A 269 -19.79 -22.73 -13.93
N PRO A 270 -20.30 -22.19 -12.80
CA PRO A 270 -19.49 -21.79 -11.66
C PRO A 270 -19.60 -22.81 -10.53
N VAL A 271 -18.83 -23.90 -10.57
CA VAL A 271 -18.62 -24.74 -9.37
C VAL A 271 -17.21 -25.30 -9.37
N ALA A 272 -16.26 -24.57 -8.78
CA ALA A 272 -15.15 -25.11 -7.96
C ALA A 272 -14.13 -24.00 -7.60
N ASN A 273 -14.08 -23.69 -6.30
CA ASN A 273 -12.96 -23.15 -5.52
C ASN A 273 -12.17 -21.91 -6.00
N PRO A 274 -12.42 -20.74 -5.39
CA PRO A 274 -11.49 -19.61 -5.40
C PRO A 274 -10.88 -19.43 -4.00
N ASN A 275 -9.71 -20.02 -3.73
CA ASN A 275 -8.93 -19.67 -2.54
C ASN A 275 -7.45 -19.98 -2.67
N ILE A 276 -6.83 -19.51 -3.77
CA ILE A 276 -5.42 -19.15 -3.79
C ILE A 276 -5.33 -17.95 -4.75
N PRO A 277 -4.74 -16.81 -4.35
CA PRO A 277 -4.34 -15.81 -5.34
C PRO A 277 -3.35 -16.50 -6.26
N GLU A 278 -3.83 -16.86 -7.44
CA GLU A 278 -3.02 -17.35 -8.55
C GLU A 278 -2.04 -16.22 -8.85
N ILE A 279 -0.85 -16.32 -8.26
CA ILE A 279 0.33 -15.60 -8.69
C ILE A 279 0.37 -15.90 -10.17
N ARG A 280 -0.03 -14.91 -11.00
CA ARG A 280 0.06 -15.01 -12.45
C ARG A 280 1.38 -15.69 -12.72
N GLU A 281 1.32 -16.88 -13.29
CA GLU A 281 2.49 -17.59 -13.77
C GLU A 281 3.19 -16.59 -14.68
N ILE A 282 4.16 -15.86 -14.14
CA ILE A 282 5.30 -15.40 -14.90
C ILE A 282 5.68 -16.68 -15.64
N ALA A 283 5.72 -16.66 -16.96
CA ALA A 283 6.10 -17.81 -17.75
C ALA A 283 7.56 -18.15 -17.40
N ILE A 284 7.76 -18.81 -16.26
CA ILE A 284 9.02 -19.28 -15.73
C ILE A 284 9.36 -20.59 -16.47
N ARG A 285 8.36 -21.28 -17.05
CA ARG A 285 8.56 -22.48 -17.87
C ARG A 285 9.68 -22.35 -18.92
N PRO A 286 9.77 -21.28 -19.74
CA PRO A 286 10.89 -21.12 -20.67
C PRO A 286 12.25 -20.84 -20.02
N LEU A 287 12.30 -20.37 -18.76
CA LEU A 287 13.54 -20.13 -18.01
C LEU A 287 13.96 -21.32 -17.15
N LEU A 288 13.02 -22.17 -16.72
CA LEU A 288 13.27 -23.28 -15.82
C LEU A 288 14.00 -24.42 -16.52
N ALA A 289 13.68 -24.71 -17.78
CA ALA A 289 14.37 -25.72 -18.58
C ALA A 289 15.88 -25.44 -18.75
N PRO A 290 16.33 -24.24 -19.18
CA PRO A 290 17.76 -23.95 -19.28
C PRO A 290 18.47 -23.91 -17.92
N ILE A 291 17.81 -23.44 -16.84
CA ILE A 291 18.39 -23.48 -15.49
C ILE A 291 18.57 -24.92 -15.01
N MET A 292 17.56 -25.78 -15.17
CA MET A 292 17.64 -27.19 -14.80
C MET A 292 18.71 -27.93 -15.61
N MET A 293 18.83 -27.65 -16.91
CA MET A 293 19.89 -28.21 -17.75
C MET A 293 21.28 -27.75 -17.30
N LEU A 294 21.41 -26.50 -16.87
CA LEU A 294 22.66 -25.93 -16.36
C LEU A 294 23.07 -26.59 -15.03
N VAL A 295 22.13 -26.72 -14.08
CA VAL A 295 22.35 -27.43 -12.80
C VAL A 295 22.73 -28.88 -13.03
N PHE A 296 22.04 -29.57 -13.95
CA PHE A 296 22.40 -30.94 -14.31
C PHE A 296 23.80 -31.01 -14.90
N ARG A 297 24.15 -30.11 -15.83
CA ARG A 297 25.48 -30.06 -16.46
C ARG A 297 26.59 -29.76 -15.45
N THR A 298 26.32 -28.90 -14.48
CA THR A 298 27.30 -28.58 -13.43
C THR A 298 27.48 -29.73 -12.45
N LEU A 299 26.41 -30.44 -12.09
CA LEU A 299 26.50 -31.68 -11.31
C LEU A 299 27.31 -32.76 -12.03
N VAL A 300 27.13 -32.93 -13.34
CA VAL A 300 27.93 -33.86 -14.15
C VAL A 300 29.41 -33.45 -14.17
N LEU A 301 29.71 -32.16 -14.35
CA LEU A 301 31.09 -31.66 -14.32
C LEU A 301 31.74 -31.83 -12.94
N LEU A 302 31.00 -31.56 -11.86
CA LEU A 302 31.42 -31.78 -10.48
C LEU A 302 31.66 -33.27 -10.17
N TYR A 303 30.87 -34.16 -10.77
CA TYR A 303 31.03 -35.60 -10.63
C TYR A 303 32.30 -36.12 -11.29
N PHE A 304 32.62 -35.67 -12.52
CA PHE A 304 33.82 -36.11 -13.23
C PHE A 304 35.10 -35.41 -12.77
N VAL A 305 34.99 -34.17 -12.29
CA VAL A 305 36.12 -33.38 -11.83
C VAL A 305 36.01 -33.24 -10.32
N ALA A 306 36.54 -34.22 -9.57
CA ALA A 306 36.58 -34.21 -8.11
C ALA A 306 37.23 -32.90 -7.61
N PRO A 307 36.45 -31.87 -7.20
CA PRO A 307 36.97 -30.52 -7.01
C PRO A 307 37.93 -30.46 -5.82
N ALA A 308 37.75 -31.40 -4.88
CA ALA A 308 38.60 -31.57 -3.71
C ALA A 308 40.08 -31.78 -4.03
N ARG A 309 40.42 -32.29 -5.23
CA ARG A 309 41.83 -32.49 -5.62
C ARG A 309 42.41 -31.32 -6.40
N LYS A 310 41.58 -30.48 -7.03
CA LYS A 310 42.03 -29.36 -7.87
C LYS A 310 41.05 -28.18 -7.78
N PRO A 311 41.23 -27.25 -6.81
CA PRO A 311 40.29 -26.16 -6.55
C PRO A 311 40.14 -25.19 -7.73
N ILE A 312 41.16 -25.10 -8.58
CA ILE A 312 41.16 -24.26 -9.79
C ILE A 312 39.99 -24.63 -10.72
N PHE A 313 39.66 -25.91 -10.86
CA PHE A 313 38.53 -26.34 -11.68
C PHE A 313 37.18 -25.96 -11.06
N GLY A 314 37.07 -25.96 -9.73
CA GLY A 314 35.88 -25.47 -9.05
C GLY A 314 35.62 -23.99 -9.31
N ILE A 315 36.69 -23.17 -9.28
CA ILE A 315 36.61 -21.73 -9.59
C ILE A 315 36.23 -21.52 -11.06
N LEU A 316 36.83 -22.27 -12.00
CA LEU A 316 36.49 -22.20 -13.42
C LEU A 316 35.03 -22.59 -13.70
N ILE A 317 34.52 -23.64 -13.05
CA ILE A 317 33.11 -24.06 -13.18
C ILE A 317 32.16 -23.00 -12.59
N LEU A 318 32.53 -22.38 -11.46
CA LEU A 318 31.75 -21.29 -10.86
C LEU A 318 31.70 -20.06 -11.78
N MET A 319 32.86 -19.67 -12.33
CA MET A 319 32.97 -18.55 -13.26
C MET A 319 32.20 -18.81 -14.55
N TRP A 320 32.21 -20.05 -15.03
CA TRP A 320 31.42 -20.48 -16.18
C TRP A 320 29.90 -20.48 -15.90
N MET A 321 29.47 -20.94 -14.72
CA MET A 321 28.07 -20.83 -14.26
C MET A 321 27.59 -19.38 -14.21
N LEU A 322 28.39 -18.49 -13.63
CA LEU A 322 28.08 -17.06 -13.55
C LEU A 322 27.95 -16.45 -14.95
N TYR A 323 28.82 -16.85 -15.88
CA TYR A 323 28.75 -16.39 -17.28
C TYR A 323 27.48 -16.87 -18.00
N GLU A 324 27.10 -18.13 -17.83
CA GLU A 324 25.89 -18.70 -18.43
C GLU A 324 24.61 -18.10 -17.83
N ILE A 325 24.56 -17.82 -16.52
CA ILE A 325 23.42 -17.14 -15.89
C ILE A 325 23.33 -15.66 -16.35
N TRP A 326 24.47 -15.02 -16.60
CA TRP A 326 24.53 -13.64 -17.06
C TRP A 326 23.99 -13.47 -18.49
N GLN A 327 24.14 -14.46 -19.37
CA GLN A 327 23.68 -14.36 -20.76
C GLN A 327 22.16 -14.14 -20.93
N PRO A 328 21.27 -14.96 -20.32
CA PRO A 328 19.83 -14.75 -20.38
C PRO A 328 19.39 -13.42 -19.78
N ILE A 329 20.03 -13.00 -18.68
CA ILE A 329 19.75 -11.70 -18.03
C ILE A 329 20.11 -10.57 -18.98
N ARG A 330 21.31 -10.61 -19.57
CA ARG A 330 21.78 -9.62 -20.54
C ARG A 330 20.92 -9.58 -21.80
N ASN A 331 20.52 -10.74 -22.33
CA ASN A 331 19.65 -10.84 -23.50
C ASN A 331 18.23 -10.36 -23.20
N GLY A 332 17.70 -10.64 -22.00
CA GLY A 332 16.43 -10.12 -21.53
C GLY A 332 16.44 -8.60 -21.30
N LEU A 333 17.58 -8.04 -20.87
CA LEU A 333 17.76 -6.60 -20.71
C LEU A 333 17.91 -5.89 -22.07
N ARG A 334 18.65 -6.49 -23.00
CA ARG A 334 18.92 -5.92 -24.33
C ARG A 334 17.70 -5.98 -25.26
N ASN A 335 16.89 -7.05 -25.20
CA ASN A 335 15.65 -7.18 -25.97
C ASN A 335 14.49 -6.30 -25.45
N ARG A 336 14.67 -5.60 -24.31
CA ARG A 336 13.67 -4.68 -23.75
C ARG A 336 13.95 -3.21 -24.05
N ILE A 337 15.06 -2.89 -24.71
CA ILE A 337 15.31 -1.56 -25.26
C ILE A 337 14.85 -1.62 -26.72
N PRO A 338 13.73 -0.97 -27.10
CA PRO A 338 13.36 -0.91 -28.51
C PRO A 338 14.37 -0.01 -29.23
N ASP A 339 15.26 -0.62 -30.01
CA ASP A 339 16.15 0.07 -30.94
C ASP A 339 15.30 0.79 -31.99
N ASN A 340 14.99 2.06 -31.71
CA ASN A 340 14.23 2.93 -32.59
C ASN A 340 15.16 3.72 -33.54
N GLN A 341 16.22 3.09 -34.04
CA GLN A 341 17.15 3.70 -34.98
C GLN A 341 17.57 2.73 -36.08
N GLN A 342 17.03 2.97 -37.28
CA GLN A 342 17.69 3.01 -38.61
C GLN A 342 16.86 2.35 -39.73
N ARG A 343 16.06 3.21 -40.41
CA ARG A 343 15.96 3.50 -41.88
C ARG A 343 16.63 2.53 -42.90
N PRO A 344 16.36 2.62 -44.23
CA PRO A 344 15.29 3.29 -45.01
C PRO A 344 14.78 2.43 -46.22
N ASN A 345 14.03 3.07 -47.14
CA ASN A 345 13.78 2.71 -48.55
C ASN A 345 12.75 1.61 -48.87
N ASN A 346 11.59 2.04 -49.39
CA ASN A 346 11.29 1.82 -50.80
C ASN A 346 10.18 2.76 -51.27
N ALA A 347 10.57 3.69 -52.14
CA ALA A 347 9.69 4.28 -53.14
C ALA A 347 9.82 3.43 -54.40
N ALA A 348 8.71 2.92 -54.95
CA ALA A 348 8.44 2.70 -56.37
C ALA A 348 7.24 1.75 -56.54
N ASP A 349 6.34 2.13 -57.45
CA ASP A 349 5.37 1.30 -58.19
C ASP A 349 4.20 0.66 -57.40
N LEU A 350 2.93 0.78 -57.78
CA LEU A 350 2.35 0.84 -59.13
C LEU A 350 1.11 1.74 -59.22
N ARG A 351 1.01 2.38 -60.39
CA ARG A 351 -0.20 2.93 -61.01
C ARG A 351 -1.11 1.81 -61.55
N GLN A 352 -2.42 1.91 -61.32
CA GLN A 352 -3.51 1.55 -62.26
C GLN A 352 -4.86 1.98 -61.62
N ALA A 353 -5.52 3.04 -62.06
CA ALA A 353 -6.35 3.19 -63.26
C ALA A 353 -7.77 2.60 -63.14
N ASN A 354 -8.74 3.49 -62.88
CA ASN A 354 -10.14 3.58 -63.38
C ASN A 354 -10.91 4.48 -62.40
N GLY A 355 -11.72 5.49 -62.77
CA GLY A 355 -12.33 5.87 -64.03
C GLY A 355 -13.74 6.40 -63.71
N GLN A 356 -14.10 7.59 -64.24
CA GLN A 356 -15.42 8.26 -64.26
C GLN A 356 -15.90 9.00 -63.00
N ALA A 357 -16.64 10.11 -63.07
CA ALA A 357 -16.82 11.21 -64.03
C ALA A 357 -17.75 12.24 -63.34
N ASN A 358 -17.55 13.54 -63.63
CA ASN A 358 -18.49 14.67 -63.51
C ASN A 358 -19.08 15.09 -62.14
N ALA A 359 -18.66 16.26 -61.66
CA ALA A 359 -19.52 17.45 -61.54
C ALA A 359 -18.69 18.71 -61.17
N PRO A 360 -18.94 19.89 -61.78
CA PRO A 360 -18.29 21.14 -61.40
C PRO A 360 -19.22 22.01 -60.52
N HIS A 361 -18.68 22.69 -59.51
CA HIS A 361 -18.96 24.09 -59.13
C HIS A 361 -18.16 24.49 -57.87
N ALA A 362 -17.66 25.73 -57.86
CA ALA A 362 -16.75 26.37 -56.89
C ALA A 362 -17.48 26.83 -55.58
N PRO A 363 -16.93 27.69 -54.67
CA PRO A 363 -15.57 28.19 -54.44
C PRO A 363 -15.13 28.17 -52.94
N ALA A 364 -13.96 28.77 -52.69
CA ALA A 364 -13.54 29.53 -51.50
C ALA A 364 -12.66 28.85 -50.44
N ALA A 365 -11.54 29.55 -50.20
CA ALA A 365 -10.48 29.28 -49.25
C ALA A 365 -10.94 29.33 -47.78
N ARG A 366 -10.37 28.45 -46.96
CA ARG A 366 -10.30 28.59 -45.50
C ARG A 366 -8.88 28.25 -45.01
N PRO A 367 -8.38 28.95 -43.97
CA PRO A 367 -7.00 28.85 -43.54
C PRO A 367 -6.75 27.56 -42.73
N ALA A 368 -5.48 27.16 -42.71
CA ALA A 368 -4.96 26.02 -41.98
C ALA A 368 -5.14 26.17 -40.47
N ALA A 369 -5.88 25.27 -39.82
CA ALA A 369 -5.81 25.02 -38.38
C ALA A 369 -6.46 23.66 -38.05
N ASN A 370 -5.61 22.65 -37.83
CA ASN A 370 -5.81 21.45 -36.99
C ASN A 370 -5.04 20.27 -37.58
N MET A 371 -3.74 20.23 -37.33
CA MET A 371 -3.06 18.94 -37.28
C MET A 371 -3.41 18.27 -35.95
N PRO A 372 -3.90 17.02 -35.93
CA PRO A 372 -4.03 16.27 -34.69
C PRO A 372 -2.64 16.04 -34.11
N VAL A 373 -2.43 16.54 -32.89
CA VAL A 373 -1.25 16.28 -32.07
C VAL A 373 -1.17 14.76 -31.85
N ARG A 374 -0.14 14.16 -32.44
CA ARG A 374 0.20 12.75 -32.32
C ARG A 374 0.55 12.48 -30.84
N PRO A 375 -0.07 11.50 -30.17
CA PRO A 375 0.32 11.15 -28.80
C PRO A 375 1.77 10.70 -28.80
N GLY A 376 2.61 11.38 -28.03
CA GLY A 376 4.01 11.03 -27.86
C GLY A 376 4.19 9.65 -27.21
N PRO A 377 5.36 9.02 -27.39
CA PRO A 377 5.65 7.70 -26.87
C PRO A 377 5.57 7.68 -25.34
N VAL A 378 4.86 6.69 -24.80
CA VAL A 378 4.73 6.41 -23.37
C VAL A 378 6.12 6.10 -22.82
N GLY A 379 6.64 6.97 -21.96
CA GLY A 379 7.95 6.82 -21.34
C GLY A 379 8.05 5.65 -20.33
N PRO A 380 9.27 5.33 -19.86
CA PRO A 380 9.63 4.13 -19.08
C PRO A 380 9.09 4.06 -17.63
N ALA A 381 8.14 4.91 -17.25
CA ALA A 381 7.69 5.06 -15.86
C ALA A 381 6.91 3.86 -15.30
N THR A 382 6.31 3.01 -16.14
CA THR A 382 5.52 1.85 -15.69
C THR A 382 6.38 0.67 -15.21
N ILE A 383 7.62 0.56 -15.68
CA ILE A 383 8.52 -0.55 -15.34
C ILE A 383 9.06 -0.40 -13.91
N ASN A 384 9.32 0.83 -13.46
CA ASN A 384 9.83 1.11 -12.12
C ASN A 384 8.83 0.76 -11.00
N LEU A 385 7.53 0.90 -11.26
CA LEU A 385 6.48 0.54 -10.29
C LEU A 385 6.38 -0.97 -10.04
N GLN A 386 6.49 -1.79 -11.10
CA GLN A 386 6.49 -3.25 -10.94
C GLN A 386 7.77 -3.77 -10.28
N ALA A 387 8.93 -3.22 -10.66
CA ALA A 387 10.19 -3.59 -10.02
C ALA A 387 10.19 -3.23 -8.53
N GLY A 388 9.60 -2.10 -8.15
CA GLY A 388 9.44 -1.69 -6.76
C GLY A 388 8.68 -2.72 -5.91
N ALA A 389 7.55 -3.21 -6.40
CA ALA A 389 6.75 -4.22 -5.68
C ALA A 389 7.49 -5.56 -5.50
N VAL A 390 8.25 -5.99 -6.52
CA VAL A 390 9.08 -7.21 -6.41
C VAL A 390 10.20 -7.03 -5.39
N PHE A 391 10.85 -5.86 -5.36
CA PHE A 391 11.87 -5.56 -4.36
C PHE A 391 11.31 -5.49 -2.94
N ASP A 392 10.08 -4.98 -2.76
CA ASP A 392 9.42 -4.99 -1.46
C ASP A 392 9.07 -6.41 -1.01
N ALA A 393 8.52 -7.23 -1.90
CA ALA A 393 8.24 -8.64 -1.60
C ALA A 393 9.51 -9.42 -1.22
N LEU A 394 10.62 -9.22 -1.94
CA LEU A 394 11.90 -9.85 -1.62
C LEU A 394 12.52 -9.30 -0.32
N ALA A 395 12.38 -8.00 -0.06
CA ALA A 395 12.87 -7.39 1.18
C ALA A 395 12.11 -7.91 2.41
N ASN A 396 10.79 -8.12 2.28
CA ASN A 396 9.92 -8.61 3.35
C ASN A 396 9.86 -10.15 3.45
N MET A 397 10.55 -10.87 2.55
CA MET A 397 10.60 -12.32 2.59
C MET A 397 11.06 -12.81 3.97
N ASN A 398 10.27 -13.71 4.56
CA ASN A 398 10.43 -14.28 5.90
C ASN A 398 10.15 -13.32 7.08
N ILE A 399 10.10 -12.00 6.87
CA ILE A 399 9.80 -11.04 7.95
C ILE A 399 8.33 -11.13 8.36
N GLU A 400 7.41 -11.16 7.38
CA GLU A 400 5.96 -11.23 7.63
C GLU A 400 5.56 -12.54 8.34
N GLU A 401 6.20 -13.65 7.97
CA GLU A 401 5.95 -14.94 8.61
C GLU A 401 6.46 -14.95 10.05
N GLU A 402 7.68 -14.47 10.29
CA GLU A 402 8.23 -14.33 11.64
C GLU A 402 7.42 -13.34 12.51
N GLU A 403 6.94 -12.24 11.94
CA GLU A 403 6.06 -11.29 12.62
C GLU A 403 4.72 -11.94 12.98
N ARG A 404 4.14 -12.72 12.07
CA ARG A 404 2.93 -13.50 12.35
C ARG A 404 3.19 -14.52 13.46
N MET A 405 4.37 -15.13 13.53
CA MET A 405 4.74 -16.03 14.63
C MET A 405 4.94 -15.28 15.96
N LEU A 406 5.46 -14.04 15.94
CA LEU A 406 5.59 -13.18 17.12
C LEU A 406 4.23 -12.71 17.67
N ASN A 407 3.26 -12.48 16.78
CA ASN A 407 1.91 -12.01 17.10
C ASN A 407 0.88 -13.14 17.31
N GLN A 408 1.27 -14.40 17.14
CA GLN A 408 0.36 -15.53 17.36
C GLN A 408 -0.09 -15.61 18.82
N VAL A 409 -1.38 -15.93 19.01
CA VAL A 409 -2.03 -16.03 20.33
C VAL A 409 -1.34 -17.13 21.16
N PRO A 410 -1.07 -16.89 22.46
CA PRO A 410 -0.42 -17.88 23.32
C PRO A 410 -1.18 -19.20 23.35
N GLY A 411 -0.46 -20.30 23.13
CA GLY A 411 -1.02 -21.65 23.19
C GLY A 411 -1.15 -22.34 21.83
N THR A 412 -0.98 -21.63 20.72
CA THR A 412 -0.79 -22.29 19.43
C THR A 412 0.61 -22.89 19.37
N SER A 413 0.71 -24.21 19.21
CA SER A 413 2.00 -24.90 19.06
C SER A 413 2.64 -24.55 17.71
N THR A 414 3.41 -23.46 17.67
CA THR A 414 4.20 -23.11 16.48
C THR A 414 5.43 -24.02 16.41
N THR A 415 5.45 -24.91 15.43
CA THR A 415 6.59 -25.82 15.19
C THR A 415 7.84 -25.01 14.86
N GLU A 416 8.98 -25.37 15.43
CA GLU A 416 10.26 -24.73 15.09
C GLU A 416 10.56 -24.94 13.59
N PRO A 417 11.00 -23.90 12.85
CA PRO A 417 11.38 -24.06 11.46
C PRO A 417 12.46 -25.13 11.30
N SER A 418 12.26 -26.02 10.33
CA SER A 418 13.20 -27.12 10.06
C SER A 418 14.57 -26.57 9.66
N LEU A 419 15.63 -27.37 9.88
CA LEU A 419 16.99 -26.99 9.48
C LEU A 419 17.07 -26.68 7.97
N ALA A 420 16.32 -27.44 7.15
CA ALA A 420 16.22 -27.20 5.71
C ALA A 420 15.60 -25.83 5.39
N HIS A 421 14.54 -25.44 6.11
CA HIS A 421 13.94 -24.12 5.98
C HIS A 421 14.94 -23.03 6.39
N LYS A 422 15.61 -23.18 7.55
CA LYS A 422 16.64 -22.22 8.01
C LYS A 422 17.76 -22.04 6.98
N MET A 423 18.23 -23.14 6.39
CA MET A 423 19.27 -23.10 5.35
C MET A 423 18.77 -22.44 4.06
N GLY A 424 17.56 -22.79 3.60
CA GLY A 424 16.94 -22.18 2.43
C GLY A 424 16.74 -20.67 2.60
N THR A 425 16.21 -20.27 3.75
CA THR A 425 16.06 -18.85 4.12
C THR A 425 17.42 -18.17 4.17
N PHE A 426 18.44 -18.74 4.83
CA PHE A 426 19.79 -18.15 4.86
C PHE A 426 20.36 -17.92 3.45
N ILE A 427 20.27 -18.90 2.55
CA ILE A 427 20.75 -18.78 1.17
C ILE A 427 19.96 -17.71 0.41
N GLY A 428 18.62 -17.71 0.56
CA GLY A 428 17.76 -16.69 -0.06
C GLY A 428 18.08 -15.28 0.43
N LEU A 429 18.33 -15.12 1.74
CA LEU A 429 18.75 -13.86 2.31
C LEU A 429 20.12 -13.45 1.80
N LEU A 430 21.11 -14.34 1.82
CA LEU A 430 22.43 -14.07 1.28
C LEU A 430 22.36 -13.57 -0.18
N ALA A 431 21.58 -14.25 -1.02
CA ALA A 431 21.36 -13.85 -2.41
C ALA A 431 20.70 -12.46 -2.55
N THR A 432 19.68 -12.17 -1.74
CA THR A 432 18.96 -10.89 -1.79
C THR A 432 19.76 -9.73 -1.18
N THR A 433 20.63 -10.00 -0.19
CA THR A 433 21.50 -8.98 0.44
C THR A 433 22.58 -8.44 -0.49
N LEU A 434 22.95 -9.17 -1.55
CA LEU A 434 23.88 -8.69 -2.58
C LEU A 434 23.35 -7.47 -3.34
N HIS A 435 22.02 -7.23 -3.32
CA HIS A 435 21.41 -6.09 -3.98
C HIS A 435 21.20 -4.91 -3.00
N PRO A 436 21.89 -3.76 -3.16
CA PRO A 436 21.87 -2.66 -2.19
C PRO A 436 20.47 -2.12 -1.86
N ALA A 437 19.58 -2.05 -2.86
CA ALA A 437 18.23 -1.55 -2.65
C ALA A 437 17.36 -2.52 -1.83
N ILE A 438 17.53 -3.84 -2.00
CA ILE A 438 16.78 -4.85 -1.24
C ILE A 438 17.31 -4.88 0.19
N TRP A 439 18.64 -4.82 0.35
CA TRP A 439 19.29 -4.72 1.64
C TRP A 439 18.79 -3.54 2.47
N ASN A 440 18.76 -2.33 1.90
CA ASN A 440 18.32 -1.14 2.63
C ASN A 440 16.85 -1.25 3.07
N ARG A 441 15.97 -1.71 2.17
CA ARG A 441 14.54 -1.94 2.49
C ARG A 441 14.37 -2.97 3.60
N ARG A 442 15.12 -4.08 3.52
CA ARG A 442 15.11 -5.13 4.53
C ARG A 442 15.59 -4.63 5.89
N ARG A 443 16.65 -3.81 5.94
CA ARG A 443 17.16 -3.21 7.18
C ARG A 443 16.11 -2.32 7.86
N ILE A 444 15.37 -1.54 7.07
CA ILE A 444 14.26 -0.72 7.59
C ILE A 444 13.14 -1.60 8.15
N ALA A 445 12.77 -2.68 7.45
CA ALA A 445 11.74 -3.63 7.92
C ALA A 445 12.15 -4.33 9.22
N LEU A 446 13.41 -4.78 9.32
CA LEU A 446 13.96 -5.38 10.55
C LEU A 446 13.96 -4.38 11.72
N ARG A 447 14.39 -3.13 11.49
CA ARG A 447 14.35 -2.07 12.51
C ARG A 447 12.95 -1.82 13.06
N ARG A 448 11.94 -1.77 12.19
CA ARG A 448 10.54 -1.59 12.60
C ARG A 448 10.09 -2.74 13.51
N ARG A 449 10.31 -3.97 13.08
CA ARG A 449 9.95 -5.17 13.85
C ARG A 449 10.66 -5.20 15.21
N GLU A 450 11.97 -4.98 15.22
CA GLU A 450 12.75 -4.99 16.45
C GLU A 450 12.41 -3.82 17.37
N GLY A 451 12.04 -2.67 16.84
CA GLY A 451 11.53 -1.54 17.62
C GLY A 451 10.28 -1.90 18.41
N ILE A 452 9.37 -2.68 17.81
CA ILE A 452 8.19 -3.21 18.49
C ILE A 452 8.59 -4.16 19.62
N VAL A 453 9.51 -5.10 19.33
CA VAL A 453 10.01 -6.07 20.33
C VAL A 453 10.68 -5.37 21.52
N ARG A 454 11.48 -4.33 21.26
CA ARG A 454 12.11 -3.54 22.33
C ARG A 454 11.09 -2.74 23.14
N THR A 455 10.07 -2.19 22.48
CA THR A 455 8.97 -1.49 23.18
C THR A 455 8.19 -2.46 24.07
N GLU A 456 7.87 -3.64 23.57
CA GLU A 456 7.24 -4.72 24.35
C GLU A 456 8.11 -5.13 25.55
N ALA A 457 9.41 -5.35 25.32
CA ALA A 457 10.36 -5.71 26.36
C ALA A 457 10.56 -4.59 27.40
N SER A 458 10.58 -3.33 26.97
CA SER A 458 10.67 -2.16 27.84
C SER A 458 9.45 -2.07 28.76
N ILE A 459 8.23 -2.20 28.22
CA ILE A 459 6.99 -2.21 29.02
C ILE A 459 6.99 -3.38 30.02
N ARG A 460 7.44 -4.55 29.58
CA ARG A 460 7.53 -5.78 30.38
C ARG A 460 8.57 -5.68 31.53
N ASN A 461 9.71 -5.07 31.26
CA ASN A 461 10.86 -4.98 32.17
C ASN A 461 10.89 -3.69 32.98
N ALA A 462 10.04 -2.71 32.68
CA ALA A 462 9.99 -1.45 33.43
C ALA A 462 9.84 -1.74 34.93
N PRO A 463 10.55 -1.00 35.81
CA PRO A 463 10.41 -1.16 37.25
C PRO A 463 8.99 -0.78 37.70
N PRO A 464 8.47 -1.37 38.79
CA PRO A 464 7.26 -0.84 39.42
C PRO A 464 7.51 0.61 39.84
N PRO A 465 6.50 1.50 39.74
CA PRO A 465 6.64 2.86 40.25
C PRO A 465 7.02 2.80 41.74
N PRO A 466 7.95 3.65 42.19
CA PRO A 466 8.37 3.67 43.59
C PRO A 466 7.15 3.94 44.47
N THR A 467 6.90 3.04 45.42
CA THR A 467 5.83 3.17 46.41
C THR A 467 6.30 4.17 47.49
N GLU A 468 6.44 5.43 47.11
CA GLU A 468 6.82 6.50 48.04
C GLU A 468 5.59 6.97 48.82
N GLY A 469 5.42 6.41 50.02
CA GLY A 469 4.38 6.75 50.97
C GLY A 469 3.16 5.84 50.89
N ASP A 470 2.45 5.69 52.00
CA ASP A 470 1.22 4.89 52.17
C ASP A 470 0.02 5.40 51.32
N ALA A 471 0.28 6.06 50.19
CA ALA A 471 -0.72 6.46 49.23
C ALA A 471 -1.23 5.22 48.48
N GLU A 472 -2.55 5.03 48.48
CA GLU A 472 -3.17 3.96 47.70
C GLU A 472 -2.77 4.07 46.22
N PRO A 473 -2.40 2.95 45.57
CA PRO A 473 -2.03 2.94 44.17
C PRO A 473 -3.18 3.47 43.31
N THR A 474 -2.86 4.39 42.41
CA THR A 474 -3.86 4.95 41.50
C THR A 474 -4.37 3.88 40.54
N SER A 475 -5.61 3.99 40.07
CA SER A 475 -6.20 3.02 39.13
C SER A 475 -5.34 2.78 37.88
N GLY A 476 -4.67 3.82 37.38
CA GLY A 476 -3.73 3.72 36.27
C GLY A 476 -2.48 2.90 36.56
N GLU A 477 -1.96 2.94 37.79
CA GLU A 477 -0.82 2.11 38.21
C GLU A 477 -1.21 0.63 38.31
N ILE A 478 -2.40 0.35 38.83
CA ILE A 478 -2.95 -1.01 38.89
C ILE A 478 -3.09 -1.60 37.48
N GLU A 479 -3.63 -0.83 36.53
CA GLU A 479 -3.73 -1.25 35.13
C GLU A 479 -2.36 -1.45 34.47
N ALA A 480 -1.39 -0.58 34.75
CA ALA A 480 -0.03 -0.71 34.21
C ALA A 480 0.68 -1.96 34.74
N VAL A 481 0.53 -2.27 36.03
CA VAL A 481 1.04 -3.49 36.65
C VAL A 481 0.38 -4.72 36.03
N ARG A 482 -0.95 -4.73 35.90
CA ARG A 482 -1.70 -5.83 35.28
C ARG A 482 -1.25 -6.07 33.83
N ARG A 483 -1.13 -5.01 33.03
CA ARG A 483 -0.64 -5.11 31.64
C ARG A 483 0.77 -5.68 31.57
N ARG A 484 1.65 -5.30 32.51
CA ARG A 484 3.02 -5.82 32.60
C ARG A 484 3.02 -7.32 32.95
N GLU A 485 2.19 -7.75 33.89
CA GLU A 485 2.03 -9.15 34.24
C GLU A 485 1.47 -9.98 33.08
N GLU A 486 0.48 -9.46 32.36
CA GLU A 486 -0.07 -10.09 31.15
C GLU A 486 1.01 -10.25 30.08
N LEU A 487 1.86 -9.24 29.84
CA LEU A 487 2.99 -9.33 28.90
C LEU A 487 4.06 -10.33 29.35
N ARG A 488 4.34 -10.43 30.66
CA ARG A 488 5.27 -11.45 31.20
C ARG A 488 4.71 -12.85 31.02
N ALA A 489 3.43 -13.05 31.34
CA ALA A 489 2.75 -14.32 31.13
C ALA A 489 2.71 -14.70 29.64
N HIS A 490 2.44 -13.72 28.77
CA HIS A 490 2.46 -13.89 27.31
C HIS A 490 3.84 -14.33 26.83
N PHE A 491 4.89 -13.63 27.24
CA PHE A 491 6.28 -13.98 26.91
C PHE A 491 6.67 -15.39 27.37
N ASN A 492 6.33 -15.75 28.61
CA ASN A 492 6.64 -17.07 29.19
C ASN A 492 5.93 -18.22 28.45
N ARG A 493 4.79 -17.97 27.80
CA ARG A 493 4.06 -18.95 26.98
C ARG A 493 4.62 -19.10 25.56
N ARG A 494 5.46 -18.17 25.08
CA ARG A 494 6.05 -18.25 23.73
C ARG A 494 7.05 -19.42 23.64
N PRO A 495 7.22 -20.05 22.48
CA PRO A 495 8.27 -21.04 22.26
C PRO A 495 9.67 -20.51 22.62
N ARG A 496 10.53 -21.40 23.16
CA ARG A 496 11.88 -21.04 23.62
C ARG A 496 12.74 -20.34 22.56
N TRP A 497 12.60 -20.71 21.30
CA TRP A 497 13.38 -20.08 20.22
C TRP A 497 12.96 -18.63 19.97
N ILE A 498 11.67 -18.30 20.15
CA ILE A 498 11.16 -16.93 20.08
C ILE A 498 11.65 -16.11 21.27
N GLN A 499 11.62 -16.69 22.48
CA GLN A 499 12.14 -16.04 23.69
C GLN A 499 13.61 -15.65 23.51
N ARG A 500 14.46 -16.58 23.06
CA ARG A 500 15.89 -16.30 22.77
C ARG A 500 16.06 -15.23 21.70
N TYR A 501 15.22 -15.22 20.67
CA TYR A 501 15.27 -14.17 19.65
C TYR A 501 14.97 -12.79 20.27
N MET A 502 13.88 -12.66 21.03
CA MET A 502 13.53 -11.39 21.70
C MET A 502 14.60 -10.95 22.70
N GLU A 503 15.15 -11.88 23.48
CA GLU A 503 16.24 -11.60 24.41
C GLU A 503 17.48 -11.08 23.69
N ARG A 504 17.87 -11.66 22.56
CA ARG A 504 18.98 -11.16 21.74
C ARG A 504 18.72 -9.76 21.21
N VAL A 505 17.51 -9.50 20.69
CA VAL A 505 17.14 -8.16 20.18
C VAL A 505 17.19 -7.10 21.28
N VAL A 506 16.88 -7.47 22.52
CA VAL A 506 16.95 -6.57 23.68
C VAL A 506 18.38 -6.41 24.20
N ALA A 507 19.21 -7.45 24.11
CA ALA A 507 20.60 -7.43 24.58
C ALA A 507 21.57 -6.78 23.59
N GLU A 508 21.32 -6.89 22.28
CA GLU A 508 22.04 -6.16 21.25
C GLU A 508 21.52 -4.72 21.19
N ASP A 509 22.19 -3.84 21.94
CA ASP A 509 22.28 -2.43 21.58
C ASP A 509 22.91 -2.37 20.18
N TRP A 510 22.31 -1.59 19.28
CA TRP A 510 22.79 -1.48 17.91
C TRP A 510 24.25 -1.06 17.93
N VAL A 511 25.14 -1.93 17.41
CA VAL A 511 26.57 -1.62 17.23
C VAL A 511 26.75 -0.35 16.39
N ASP A 512 25.74 0.03 15.60
CA ASP A 512 25.72 1.23 14.76
C ASP A 512 25.36 2.54 15.51
N ASP A 513 24.81 2.49 16.73
CA ASP A 513 24.45 3.70 17.51
C ASP A 513 25.61 4.16 18.43
N ALA A 514 26.75 3.48 18.37
CA ALA A 514 27.93 3.73 19.20
C ALA A 514 29.01 4.62 18.53
N GLU A 515 28.70 5.28 17.40
CA GLU A 515 29.60 6.25 16.72
C GLU A 515 29.16 7.71 16.83
#